data_AF-A0A1X7IS23-F1
#
_entry.id   AF-A0A1X7IS23-F1
#
_cell.length_a   1.000
_cell.length_b   1.000
_cell.length_c   1.000
_cell.angle_alpha   90.00
_cell.angle_beta   90.00
_cell.angle_gamma   90.00
#
_symmetry.space_group_name_H-M   'P 1'
#
loop_
_entity.id
_entity.type
_entity.pdbx_description
1 polymer ?
#
loop_
_entity_poly.entity_id
_entity_poly.type
_entity_poly.pdbx_seq_one_letter_code
_entity_poly.pdbx_strand_id
1 'polypeptide(L)'
;MSGWPNWPRAILTGLSVSMRKKEAAVVTNRDGLGPLDEDEQEALVKGLDENARLTAAFDAELARLRETMLYTNREASTLAFGIGAGLRRAFSGLVFDGMKLSEALKGIARSMADTAFSLAMKPVEQALAGAIAQGVNGMVSAVLPFRDGAAFVQGRVMPFARGGVVSQPTFFPMRGATGLMGEAGPEAIMPLRRSADGRLGVAAAGGGRPVNVTFNVSTPDVAGFQRSQSQIAAQLGRILARGERNG
;
A
#
# COMPACT_ATOMS: atom_id res chain seq x y z
N MET A 1 21.57 -59.98 68.02
CA MET A 1 20.27 -59.60 67.43
C MET A 1 20.04 -58.12 67.67
N SER A 2 19.63 -57.41 66.62
CA SER A 2 19.49 -55.98 66.47
C SER A 2 18.43 -55.37 67.38
N GLY A 3 18.81 -54.35 68.17
CA GLY A 3 17.90 -53.48 68.91
C GLY A 3 17.47 -52.28 68.05
N TRP A 4 16.16 -52.10 67.90
CA TRP A 4 15.53 -51.08 67.06
C TRP A 4 15.69 -49.66 67.65
N PRO A 5 15.72 -48.58 66.83
CA PRO A 5 15.75 -47.22 67.34
C PRO A 5 14.35 -46.74 67.76
N ASN A 6 14.27 -46.11 68.93
CA ASN A 6 13.07 -45.53 69.54
C ASN A 6 12.75 -44.15 68.91
N TRP A 7 11.69 -44.06 68.10
CA TRP A 7 11.29 -42.85 67.35
C TRP A 7 9.91 -42.26 67.77
N PRO A 8 9.81 -41.49 68.88
CA PRO A 8 8.68 -40.56 68.98
C PRO A 8 8.98 -39.16 69.53
N ARG A 9 10.16 -38.87 70.09
CA ARG A 9 10.44 -37.55 70.71
C ARG A 9 11.20 -36.56 69.83
N ALA A 10 12.01 -37.02 68.87
CA ALA A 10 12.81 -36.12 68.04
C ALA A 10 12.00 -35.33 66.99
N ILE A 11 10.88 -35.89 66.52
CA ILE A 11 10.06 -35.26 65.47
C ILE A 11 9.21 -34.10 66.02
N LEU A 12 8.71 -34.21 67.25
CA LEU A 12 7.83 -33.19 67.85
C LEU A 12 8.56 -31.90 68.22
N THR A 13 9.85 -31.98 68.57
CA THR A 13 10.68 -30.79 68.86
C THR A 13 11.06 -30.04 67.58
N GLY A 14 11.35 -30.76 66.48
CA GLY A 14 11.69 -30.15 65.19
C GLY A 14 10.52 -29.41 64.55
N LEU A 15 9.30 -29.93 64.68
CA LEU A 15 8.10 -29.31 64.11
C LEU A 15 7.75 -27.98 64.81
N SER A 16 7.96 -27.91 66.13
CA SER A 16 7.65 -26.72 66.94
C SER A 16 8.59 -25.54 66.67
N VAL A 17 9.85 -25.79 66.30
CA VAL A 17 10.81 -24.74 65.92
C VAL A 17 10.54 -24.24 64.49
N SER A 18 10.15 -25.14 63.59
CA SER A 18 9.84 -24.80 62.20
C SER A 18 8.56 -23.96 62.08
N MET A 19 7.53 -24.26 62.89
CA MET A 19 6.29 -23.46 62.90
C MET A 19 6.50 -22.04 63.44
N ARG A 20 7.24 -21.86 64.54
CA ARG A 20 7.54 -20.51 65.05
C ARG A 20 8.34 -19.65 64.07
N LYS A 21 9.25 -20.25 63.29
CA LYS A 21 10.03 -19.51 62.28
C LYS A 21 9.18 -19.08 61.09
N LYS A 22 8.14 -19.85 60.73
CA LYS A 22 7.18 -19.47 59.68
C LYS A 22 6.24 -18.35 60.12
N GLU A 23 5.79 -18.34 61.38
CA GLU A 23 4.94 -17.26 61.89
C GLU A 23 5.69 -15.93 62.00
N ALA A 24 6.98 -15.96 62.37
CA ALA A 24 7.81 -14.76 62.42
C ALA A 24 8.08 -14.15 61.02
N ALA A 25 8.19 -14.98 59.97
CA ALA A 25 8.40 -14.51 58.59
C ALA A 25 7.13 -13.96 57.93
N VAL A 26 5.94 -14.34 58.42
CA VAL A 26 4.66 -13.85 57.89
C VAL A 26 4.30 -12.48 58.48
N VAL A 27 4.76 -12.16 59.69
CA VAL A 27 4.49 -10.86 60.32
C VAL A 27 5.27 -9.72 59.66
N THR A 28 6.48 -9.94 59.14
CA THR A 28 7.27 -8.91 58.46
C THR A 28 6.77 -8.52 57.07
N ASN A 29 5.83 -9.27 56.49
CA ASN A 29 5.29 -8.99 55.15
C ASN A 29 3.96 -8.21 55.17
N ARG A 30 3.52 -7.74 56.35
CA ARG A 30 2.24 -7.03 56.50
C ARG A 30 2.37 -5.51 56.64
N ASP A 31 3.60 -5.00 56.69
CA ASP A 31 3.91 -3.57 56.85
C ASP A 31 4.31 -2.86 55.53
N GLY A 32 4.13 -3.51 54.37
CA GLY A 32 4.54 -3.02 53.05
C GLY A 32 3.71 -1.88 52.45
N LEU A 33 3.15 -0.99 53.27
CA LEU A 33 2.49 0.25 52.84
C LEU A 33 3.17 1.47 53.49
N GLY A 34 4.50 1.44 53.59
CA GLY A 34 5.30 2.62 53.90
C GLY A 34 5.38 3.58 52.69
N PRO A 35 5.74 4.85 52.90
CA PRO A 35 6.11 5.74 51.80
C PRO A 35 7.18 5.04 50.96
N LEU A 36 6.99 4.97 49.65
CA LEU A 36 7.92 4.29 48.73
C LEU A 36 9.33 4.84 48.97
N ASP A 37 10.25 3.98 49.39
CA ASP A 37 11.65 4.36 49.62
C ASP A 37 12.25 4.88 48.29
N GLU A 38 13.17 5.85 48.35
CA GLU A 38 13.75 6.49 47.16
C GLU A 38 14.36 5.48 46.18
N ASP A 39 14.91 4.38 46.70
CA ASP A 39 15.48 3.27 45.92
C ASP A 39 14.42 2.48 45.13
N GLU A 40 13.22 2.26 45.69
CA GLU A 40 12.12 1.60 44.98
C GLU A 40 11.57 2.50 43.86
N GLN A 41 11.52 3.80 44.09
CA GLN A 41 11.11 4.77 43.07
C GLN A 41 12.13 4.82 41.93
N GLU A 42 13.43 4.80 42.22
CA GLU A 42 14.48 4.77 41.19
C GLU A 42 14.45 3.46 40.38
N ALA A 43 14.22 2.31 41.04
CA ALA A 43 14.05 1.03 40.37
C ALA A 43 12.81 1.04 39.44
N LEU A 44 11.70 1.63 39.90
CA LEU A 44 10.49 1.78 39.09
C LEU A 44 10.72 2.69 37.88
N VAL A 45 11.41 3.82 38.06
CA VAL A 45 11.74 4.75 36.97
C VAL A 45 12.65 4.10 35.93
N LYS A 46 13.65 3.32 36.35
CA LYS A 46 14.48 2.51 35.43
C LYS A 46 13.65 1.50 34.65
N GLY A 47 12.74 0.79 35.32
CA GLY A 47 11.83 -0.14 34.65
C GLY A 47 10.90 0.54 33.64
N LEU A 48 10.42 1.75 33.95
CA LEU A 48 9.59 2.54 33.03
C LEU A 48 10.38 3.00 31.79
N ASP A 49 11.64 3.42 31.95
CA ASP A 49 12.50 3.82 30.83
C ASP A 49 12.85 2.61 29.94
N GLU A 50 13.12 1.45 30.54
CA GLU A 50 13.36 0.21 29.81
C GLU A 50 12.11 -0.23 29.02
N ASN A 51 10.93 -0.15 29.63
CA ASN A 51 9.66 -0.41 28.95
C ASN A 51 9.36 0.58 27.83
N ALA A 52 9.70 1.86 28.00
CA ALA A 52 9.55 2.87 26.96
C ALA A 52 10.43 2.56 25.73
N ARG A 53 11.68 2.13 25.96
CA ARG A 53 12.60 1.70 24.89
C ARG A 53 12.10 0.44 24.18
N LEU A 54 11.60 -0.55 24.93
CA LEU A 54 11.00 -1.76 24.35
C LEU A 54 9.78 -1.44 23.48
N THR A 55 8.93 -0.51 23.93
CA THR A 55 7.74 -0.08 23.18
C THR A 55 8.12 0.65 21.89
N ALA A 56 9.13 1.54 21.94
CA ALA A 56 9.63 2.22 20.76
C ALA A 56 10.25 1.25 19.74
N ALA A 57 11.00 0.24 20.21
CA ALA A 57 11.55 -0.80 19.36
C ALA A 57 10.44 -1.65 18.71
N PHE A 58 9.40 -1.99 19.46
CA PHE A 58 8.25 -2.73 18.95
C PHE A 58 7.47 -1.94 17.89
N ASP A 59 7.24 -0.64 18.10
CA ASP A 59 6.57 0.21 17.11
C ASP A 59 7.39 0.33 15.81
N ALA A 60 8.71 0.45 15.91
CA ALA A 60 9.61 0.43 14.76
C ALA A 60 9.53 -0.91 14.00
N GLU A 61 9.46 -2.03 14.71
CA GLU A 61 9.33 -3.35 14.09
C GLU A 61 7.95 -3.55 13.45
N LEU A 62 6.88 -3.06 14.08
CA LEU A 62 5.54 -3.04 13.49
C LEU A 62 5.47 -2.19 12.22
N ALA A 63 6.15 -1.04 12.18
CA ALA A 63 6.24 -0.20 10.99
C ALA A 63 6.95 -0.93 9.85
N ARG A 64 8.05 -1.62 10.17
CA ARG A 64 8.79 -2.45 9.20
C ARG A 64 7.96 -3.62 8.69
N LEU A 65 7.25 -4.31 9.59
CA LEU A 65 6.37 -5.42 9.25
C LEU A 65 5.23 -4.95 8.33
N ARG A 66 4.62 -3.79 8.61
CA ARG A 66 3.63 -3.17 7.72
C ARG A 66 4.19 -2.89 6.34
N GLU A 67 5.41 -2.35 6.26
CA GLU A 67 6.08 -2.10 4.98
C GLU A 67 6.33 -3.41 4.22
N THR A 68 6.89 -4.43 4.87
CA THR A 68 7.09 -5.76 4.28
C THR A 68 5.77 -6.36 3.79
N MET A 69 4.70 -6.30 4.60
CA MET A 69 3.38 -6.78 4.19
C MET A 69 2.84 -6.04 2.97
N LEU A 70 3.07 -4.72 2.83
CA LEU A 70 2.65 -3.95 1.66
C LEU A 70 3.43 -4.33 0.39
N TYR A 71 4.71 -4.69 0.50
CA TYR A 71 5.49 -5.23 -0.62
C TYR A 71 5.00 -6.64 -0.99
N THR A 72 4.87 -7.52 0.00
CA THR A 72 4.36 -8.88 -0.20
C THR A 72 2.98 -8.89 -0.85
N ASN A 73 2.08 -7.99 -0.44
CA ASN A 73 0.73 -7.92 -1.02
C ASN A 73 0.74 -7.45 -2.49
N ARG A 74 1.59 -6.47 -2.83
CA ARG A 74 1.80 -6.03 -4.22
C ARG A 74 2.40 -7.14 -5.09
N GLU A 75 3.35 -7.90 -4.56
CA GLU A 75 3.97 -9.02 -5.25
C GLU A 75 3.00 -10.18 -5.44
N ALA A 76 2.26 -10.57 -4.39
CA ALA A 76 1.21 -11.58 -4.46
C ALA A 76 0.14 -11.21 -5.49
N SER A 77 -0.28 -9.94 -5.51
CA SER A 77 -1.23 -9.43 -6.52
C SER A 77 -0.66 -9.54 -7.94
N THR A 78 0.60 -9.15 -8.13
CA THR A 78 1.26 -9.23 -9.45
C THR A 78 1.35 -10.68 -9.93
N LEU A 79 1.73 -11.60 -9.03
CA LEU A 79 1.80 -13.02 -9.31
C LEU A 79 0.42 -13.60 -9.64
N ALA A 80 -0.62 -13.24 -8.87
CA ALA A 80 -1.99 -13.70 -9.11
C ALA A 80 -2.53 -13.22 -10.47
N PHE A 81 -2.28 -11.97 -10.84
CA PHE A 81 -2.64 -11.46 -12.16
C PHE A 81 -1.86 -12.17 -13.29
N GLY A 82 -0.57 -12.41 -13.10
CA GLY A 82 0.27 -13.13 -14.07
C GLY A 82 -0.21 -14.56 -14.31
N ILE A 83 -0.46 -15.31 -13.24
CA ILE A 83 -0.98 -16.68 -13.30
C ILE A 83 -2.38 -16.70 -13.92
N GLY A 84 -3.27 -15.79 -13.52
CA GLY A 84 -4.63 -15.71 -14.06
C GLY A 84 -4.64 -15.39 -15.56
N ALA A 85 -3.81 -14.45 -16.00
CA ALA A 85 -3.66 -14.11 -17.42
C ALA A 85 -3.06 -15.27 -18.23
N GLY A 86 -2.04 -15.95 -17.69
CA GLY A 86 -1.42 -17.12 -18.31
C GLY A 86 -2.40 -18.29 -18.46
N LEU A 87 -3.12 -18.62 -17.39
CA LEU A 87 -4.13 -19.68 -17.39
C LEU A 87 -5.29 -19.36 -18.34
N ARG A 88 -5.79 -18.12 -18.33
CA ARG A 88 -6.85 -17.68 -19.26
C ARG A 88 -6.40 -17.80 -20.71
N ARG A 89 -5.15 -17.42 -21.02
CA ARG A 89 -4.60 -17.52 -22.38
C ARG A 89 -4.40 -18.96 -22.82
N ALA A 90 -3.88 -19.81 -21.93
CA ALA A 90 -3.71 -21.24 -22.19
C ALA A 90 -5.05 -21.95 -22.42
N PHE A 91 -6.06 -21.65 -21.58
CA PHE A 91 -7.41 -22.19 -21.74
C PHE A 91 -8.08 -21.69 -23.02
N SER A 92 -8.00 -20.38 -23.29
CA SER A 92 -8.55 -19.79 -24.51
C SER A 92 -7.92 -20.41 -25.75
N GLY A 93 -6.60 -20.59 -25.77
CA GLY A 93 -5.93 -21.18 -26.91
C GLY A 93 -6.21 -22.66 -27.08
N LEU A 94 -6.42 -23.40 -25.99
CA LEU A 94 -6.79 -24.82 -26.05
C LEU A 94 -8.22 -25.01 -26.57
N VAL A 95 -9.17 -24.22 -26.06
CA VAL A 95 -10.61 -24.39 -26.35
C VAL A 95 -11.02 -23.70 -27.65
N PHE A 96 -10.54 -22.49 -27.90
CA PHE A 96 -10.99 -21.69 -29.06
C PHE A 96 -10.00 -21.72 -30.22
N ASP A 97 -8.70 -21.79 -29.96
CA ASP A 97 -7.67 -21.77 -31.02
C ASP A 97 -7.17 -23.18 -31.40
N GLY A 98 -7.70 -24.24 -30.76
CA GLY A 98 -7.33 -25.63 -31.05
C GLY A 98 -5.86 -25.95 -30.78
N MET A 99 -5.18 -25.17 -29.93
CA MET A 99 -3.76 -25.39 -29.64
C MET A 99 -3.57 -26.70 -28.87
N LYS A 100 -2.44 -27.38 -29.12
CA LYS A 100 -2.09 -28.59 -28.37
C LYS A 100 -1.87 -28.25 -26.88
N LEU A 101 -2.29 -29.13 -25.98
CA LEU A 101 -2.04 -29.00 -24.54
C LEU A 101 -0.55 -28.77 -24.22
N SER A 102 0.36 -29.38 -25.00
CA SER A 102 1.80 -29.17 -24.85
C SER A 102 2.23 -27.72 -25.07
N GLU A 103 1.63 -27.03 -26.04
CA GLU A 103 1.92 -25.61 -26.32
C GLU A 103 1.31 -24.71 -25.26
N ALA A 104 0.11 -25.06 -24.76
CA ALA A 104 -0.53 -24.34 -23.66
C ALA A 104 0.34 -24.44 -22.38
N LEU A 105 0.82 -25.64 -22.06
CA LEU A 105 1.68 -25.89 -20.90
C LEU A 105 3.05 -25.22 -21.05
N LYS A 106 3.63 -25.21 -22.25
CA LYS A 106 4.86 -24.48 -22.57
C LYS A 106 4.69 -22.97 -22.42
N GLY A 107 3.53 -22.44 -22.80
CA GLY A 107 3.17 -21.04 -22.59
C GLY A 107 3.09 -20.67 -21.11
N ILE A 108 2.46 -21.53 -20.28
CA ILE A 108 2.41 -21.35 -18.84
C ILE A 108 3.82 -21.39 -18.24
N ALA A 109 4.61 -22.41 -18.56
CA ALA A 109 5.99 -22.55 -18.07
C ALA A 109 6.85 -21.33 -18.42
N ARG A 110 6.70 -20.79 -19.64
CA ARG A 110 7.41 -19.58 -20.05
C ARG A 110 6.96 -18.34 -19.28
N SER A 111 5.64 -18.16 -19.08
CA SER A 111 5.12 -17.05 -18.28
C SER A 111 5.57 -17.09 -16.82
N MET A 112 5.69 -18.29 -16.24
CA MET A 112 6.22 -18.49 -14.89
C MET A 112 7.71 -18.17 -14.83
N ALA A 113 8.49 -18.60 -15.83
CA ALA A 113 9.91 -18.26 -15.94
C ALA A 113 10.14 -16.75 -16.10
N ASP A 114 9.34 -16.08 -16.94
CA ASP A 114 9.41 -14.63 -17.13
C ASP A 114 9.03 -13.86 -15.85
N THR A 115 8.04 -14.37 -15.09
CA THR A 115 7.65 -13.79 -13.80
C THR A 115 8.73 -13.97 -12.74
N ALA A 116 9.31 -15.16 -12.64
CA ALA A 116 10.41 -15.42 -11.71
C ALA A 116 11.66 -14.60 -12.06
N PHE A 117 12.00 -14.51 -13.34
CA PHE A 117 13.11 -13.71 -13.84
C PHE A 117 12.90 -12.22 -13.57
N SER A 118 11.72 -11.69 -13.86
CA SER A 118 11.42 -10.28 -13.57
C SER A 118 11.46 -9.97 -12.07
N LEU A 119 10.94 -10.85 -11.20
CA LEU A 119 11.06 -10.69 -9.75
C LEU A 119 12.52 -10.69 -9.27
N ALA A 120 13.35 -11.57 -9.83
CA ALA A 120 14.78 -11.62 -9.50
C ALA A 120 15.55 -10.39 -10.00
N MET A 121 15.15 -9.80 -11.13
CA MET A 121 15.77 -8.60 -11.69
C MET A 121 15.31 -7.29 -11.04
N LYS A 122 14.14 -7.25 -10.38
CA LYS A 122 13.59 -6.04 -9.76
C LYS A 122 14.59 -5.26 -8.89
N PRO A 123 15.39 -5.87 -8.01
CA PRO A 123 16.36 -5.13 -7.19
C PRO A 123 17.44 -4.45 -8.03
N VAL A 124 17.88 -5.10 -9.11
CA VAL A 124 18.88 -4.56 -10.05
C VAL A 124 18.28 -3.41 -10.85
N GLU A 125 17.05 -3.57 -11.32
CA GLU A 125 16.31 -2.52 -12.03
C GLU A 125 16.12 -1.29 -11.14
N GLN A 126 15.75 -1.48 -9.87
CA GLN A 126 15.58 -0.40 -8.90
C GLN A 126 16.92 0.28 -8.55
N ALA A 127 17.98 -0.49 -8.34
CA ALA A 127 19.31 0.03 -8.07
C ALA A 127 19.85 0.85 -9.26
N LEU A 128 19.68 0.34 -10.48
CA LEU A 128 20.09 1.02 -11.70
C LEU A 128 19.24 2.28 -11.95
N ALA A 129 17.92 2.20 -11.79
CA ALA A 129 17.03 3.37 -11.89
C ALA A 129 17.40 4.45 -10.86
N GLY A 130 17.74 4.05 -9.63
CA GLY A 130 18.24 4.96 -8.59
C GLY A 130 19.56 5.62 -8.97
N ALA A 131 20.53 4.84 -9.47
CA ALA A 131 21.82 5.36 -9.92
C ALA A 131 21.70 6.33 -11.10
N ILE A 132 20.86 6.01 -12.09
CA ILE A 132 20.59 6.89 -13.24
C ILE A 132 19.88 8.17 -12.76
N ALA A 133 18.87 8.07 -11.89
CA ALA A 133 18.19 9.23 -11.36
C ALA A 133 19.12 10.16 -10.57
N GLN A 134 20.06 9.61 -9.80
CA GLN A 134 21.08 10.40 -9.10
C GLN A 134 22.10 11.03 -10.06
N GLY A 135 22.54 10.30 -11.10
CA GLY A 135 23.44 10.84 -12.12
C GLY A 135 22.82 11.97 -12.93
N VAL A 136 21.55 11.83 -13.32
CA VAL A 136 20.80 12.87 -14.04
C VAL A 136 20.57 14.09 -13.15
N ASN A 137 20.19 13.91 -11.89
CA ASN A 137 20.06 15.02 -10.95
C ASN A 137 21.40 15.74 -10.74
N GLY A 138 22.50 15.01 -10.58
CA GLY A 138 23.85 15.56 -10.46
C GLY A 138 24.26 16.39 -11.68
N MET A 139 23.95 15.93 -12.89
CA MET A 139 24.28 16.62 -14.13
C MET A 139 23.37 17.84 -14.38
N VAL A 140 22.07 17.75 -14.07
CA VAL A 140 21.15 18.89 -14.13
C VAL A 140 21.52 19.96 -13.10
N SER A 141 21.98 19.57 -11.92
CA SER A 141 22.52 20.52 -10.92
C SER A 141 23.87 21.13 -11.30
N ALA A 142 24.68 20.45 -12.11
CA ALA A 142 25.99 20.95 -12.55
C ALA A 142 25.91 21.88 -13.77
N VAL A 143 24.89 21.74 -14.62
CA VAL A 143 24.73 22.53 -15.86
C VAL A 143 23.95 23.83 -15.62
N LEU A 144 23.25 23.96 -14.50
CA LEU A 144 22.52 25.17 -14.12
C LEU A 144 23.19 25.84 -12.90
N PRO A 145 24.05 26.87 -13.09
CA PRO A 145 24.71 27.56 -11.99
C PRO A 145 23.73 28.56 -11.35
N PHE A 146 22.68 28.06 -10.72
CA PHE A 146 21.83 28.87 -9.85
C PHE A 146 22.53 29.00 -8.50
N ARG A 147 23.30 30.08 -8.36
CA ARG A 147 23.71 30.63 -7.07
C ARG A 147 22.42 30.91 -6.26
N ASP A 148 22.38 30.31 -5.07
CA ASP A 148 21.46 30.58 -3.97
C ASP A 148 19.96 30.26 -4.20
N GLY A 149 19.56 29.02 -3.91
CA GLY A 149 18.16 28.73 -3.55
C GLY A 149 17.51 27.50 -4.19
N ALA A 150 18.20 26.36 -4.33
CA ALA A 150 17.51 25.09 -4.54
C ALA A 150 16.96 24.60 -3.19
N ALA A 151 15.67 24.80 -2.95
CA ALA A 151 14.92 24.31 -1.80
C ALA A 151 14.74 22.78 -1.81
N PHE A 152 15.84 22.05 -1.96
CA PHE A 152 15.90 20.59 -1.93
C PHE A 152 17.12 20.15 -1.12
N VAL A 153 17.20 20.60 0.13
CA VAL A 153 18.14 20.04 1.11
C VAL A 153 17.34 19.64 2.35
N GLN A 154 16.61 18.52 2.26
CA GLN A 154 16.34 17.58 3.37
C GLN A 154 15.46 16.37 2.96
N GLY A 155 15.86 15.64 1.92
CA GLY A 155 15.68 14.17 1.91
C GLY A 155 14.27 13.56 2.04
N ARG A 156 13.18 14.29 1.75
CA ARG A 156 11.82 13.69 1.71
C ARG A 156 10.96 14.33 0.62
N VAL A 157 11.03 13.76 -0.59
CA VAL A 157 9.98 13.95 -1.59
C VAL A 157 8.84 13.02 -1.20
N MET A 158 7.73 13.56 -0.72
CA MET A 158 6.46 12.84 -0.69
C MET A 158 5.87 12.90 -2.10
N PRO A 159 5.85 11.80 -2.88
CA PRO A 159 5.22 11.82 -4.17
C PRO A 159 3.69 11.83 -3.97
N PHE A 160 3.08 13.00 -4.14
CA PHE A 160 1.64 13.13 -4.37
C PHE A 160 1.29 12.56 -5.76
N ALA A 161 1.34 11.23 -5.90
CA ALA A 161 1.09 10.54 -7.17
C ALA A 161 -0.26 9.81 -7.24
N ARG A 162 -1.09 9.84 -6.19
CA ARG A 162 -2.45 9.25 -6.22
C ARG A 162 -3.36 10.07 -5.30
N GLY A 163 -4.47 10.56 -5.85
CA GLY A 163 -5.37 11.53 -5.23
C GLY A 163 -5.65 11.27 -3.74
N GLY A 164 -5.37 12.27 -2.93
CA GLY A 164 -5.81 12.39 -1.55
C GLY A 164 -6.37 13.80 -1.36
N VAL A 165 -7.49 13.91 -0.66
CA VAL A 165 -8.07 15.21 -0.29
C VAL A 165 -7.17 15.83 0.78
N VAL A 166 -6.60 17.00 0.49
CA VAL A 166 -5.83 17.80 1.46
C VAL A 166 -6.84 18.54 2.32
N SER A 167 -7.01 18.13 3.57
CA SER A 167 -7.96 18.73 4.52
C SER A 167 -7.32 19.76 5.47
N GLN A 168 -6.08 20.19 5.20
CA GLN A 168 -5.40 21.19 6.04
C GLN A 168 -4.72 22.29 5.21
N PRO A 169 -4.78 23.56 5.66
CA PRO A 169 -4.13 24.68 4.99
C PRO A 169 -2.61 24.45 4.88
N THR A 170 -2.09 24.53 3.66
CA THR A 170 -0.65 24.44 3.40
C THR A 170 -0.11 25.85 3.23
N PHE A 171 0.70 26.30 4.19
CA PHE A 171 1.39 27.58 4.11
C PHE A 171 2.59 27.45 3.16
N PHE A 172 2.74 28.42 2.24
CA PHE A 172 3.93 28.52 1.41
C PHE A 172 4.67 29.83 1.69
N PRO A 173 6.00 29.79 1.85
CA PRO A 173 6.78 31.01 2.06
C PRO A 173 6.92 31.78 0.73
N MET A 174 6.58 33.07 0.75
CA MET A 174 6.92 34.02 -0.31
C MET A 174 7.93 35.04 0.24
N ARG A 175 8.69 35.68 -0.66
CA ARG A 175 9.74 36.64 -0.27
C ARG A 175 9.11 37.87 0.41
N GLY A 176 9.04 37.86 1.73
CA GLY A 176 8.52 38.96 2.56
C GLY A 176 7.11 38.75 3.15
N ALA A 177 6.44 37.62 2.92
CA ALA A 177 5.16 37.27 3.57
C ALA A 177 4.85 35.77 3.48
N THR A 178 4.01 35.26 4.38
CA THR A 178 3.45 33.89 4.31
C THR A 178 2.17 33.91 3.49
N GLY A 179 2.11 33.15 2.39
CA GLY A 179 0.90 32.98 1.61
C GLY A 179 -0.01 31.92 2.24
N LEU A 180 -1.27 32.29 2.53
CA LEU A 180 -2.33 31.38 2.92
C LEU A 180 -3.19 31.11 1.67
N MET A 181 -3.13 29.90 1.11
CA MET A 181 -4.12 29.44 0.14
C MET A 181 -5.23 28.72 0.91
N GLY A 182 -6.42 29.29 0.90
CA GLY A 182 -7.59 28.76 1.60
C GLY A 182 -8.77 29.70 1.41
N GLU A 183 -9.38 29.69 0.23
CA GLU A 183 -10.69 30.30 0.04
C GLU A 183 -11.77 29.33 0.52
N ALA A 184 -12.81 29.88 1.16
CA ALA A 184 -13.75 29.14 1.98
C ALA A 184 -14.71 28.25 1.16
N GLY A 185 -14.35 27.00 0.90
CA GLY A 185 -15.29 25.98 0.40
C GLY A 185 -14.64 24.68 -0.09
N PRO A 186 -15.38 23.56 -0.15
CA PRO A 186 -14.89 22.33 -0.77
C PRO A 186 -14.70 22.52 -2.28
N GLU A 187 -13.46 22.62 -2.75
CA GLU A 187 -13.17 22.67 -4.19
C GLU A 187 -13.12 21.25 -4.78
N ALA A 188 -13.88 21.01 -5.84
CA ALA A 188 -13.75 19.80 -6.64
C ALA A 188 -12.53 19.93 -7.56
N ILE A 189 -11.47 19.15 -7.31
CA ILE A 189 -10.35 19.01 -8.24
C ILE A 189 -10.85 18.26 -9.48
N MET A 190 -11.15 18.99 -10.55
CA MET A 190 -11.53 18.39 -11.84
C MET A 190 -10.29 18.09 -12.67
N PRO A 191 -10.18 16.89 -13.29
CA PRO A 191 -9.03 16.57 -14.12
C PRO A 191 -9.01 17.49 -15.36
N LEU A 192 -8.04 18.39 -15.40
CA LEU A 192 -7.77 19.20 -16.59
C LEU A 192 -7.09 18.32 -17.64
N ARG A 193 -7.60 18.35 -18.86
CA ARG A 193 -6.92 17.76 -20.02
C ARG A 193 -6.41 18.88 -20.92
N ARG A 194 -5.20 18.69 -21.44
CA ARG A 194 -4.61 19.57 -22.44
C ARG A 194 -5.20 19.20 -23.80
N SER A 195 -5.79 20.17 -24.50
CA SER A 195 -6.18 20.01 -25.89
C SER A 195 -4.94 19.94 -26.79
N ALA A 196 -5.10 19.40 -28.00
CA ALA A 196 -4.03 19.35 -29.01
C ALA A 196 -3.49 20.77 -29.34
N ASP A 197 -4.32 21.79 -29.18
CA ASP A 197 -3.96 23.21 -29.38
C ASP A 197 -3.31 23.86 -28.14
N GLY A 198 -2.92 23.08 -27.13
CA GLY A 198 -2.19 23.56 -25.95
C GLY A 198 -3.03 24.29 -24.89
N ARG A 199 -4.33 24.49 -25.12
CA ARG A 199 -5.27 25.08 -24.16
C ARG A 199 -5.77 24.03 -23.16
N LEU A 200 -5.94 24.41 -21.90
CA LEU A 200 -6.44 23.53 -20.83
C LEU A 200 -7.96 23.65 -20.74
N GLY A 201 -8.66 22.51 -20.76
CA GLY A 201 -10.10 22.41 -20.58
C GLY A 201 -10.46 21.46 -19.44
N VAL A 202 -11.59 21.71 -18.79
CA VAL A 202 -12.16 20.83 -17.75
C VAL A 202 -12.75 19.60 -18.41
N ALA A 203 -12.26 18.40 -18.05
CA ALA A 203 -12.87 17.17 -18.53
C ALA A 203 -14.18 16.93 -17.75
N ALA A 204 -15.31 17.26 -18.36
CA ALA A 204 -16.61 16.83 -17.86
C ALA A 204 -16.63 15.29 -17.82
N ALA A 205 -16.63 14.72 -16.62
CA ALA A 205 -16.84 13.30 -16.41
C ALA A 205 -18.28 12.96 -16.82
N GLY A 206 -18.44 12.53 -18.07
CA GLY A 206 -19.75 12.24 -18.67
C GLY A 206 -19.73 12.24 -20.20
N GLY A 207 -18.71 12.84 -20.82
CA GLY A 207 -18.54 12.79 -22.27
C GLY A 207 -17.87 11.48 -22.71
N GLY A 208 -18.65 10.43 -22.93
CA GLY A 208 -18.20 9.26 -23.70
C GLY A 208 -17.54 9.75 -24.99
N ARG A 209 -16.37 9.18 -25.30
CA ARG A 209 -15.60 9.52 -26.51
C ARG A 209 -16.53 9.43 -27.72
N PRO A 210 -16.66 10.48 -28.57
CA PRO A 210 -17.60 10.45 -29.68
C PRO A 210 -17.27 9.27 -30.59
N VAL A 211 -18.15 8.27 -30.59
CA VAL A 211 -18.02 7.10 -31.44
C VAL A 211 -18.58 7.49 -32.80
N ASN A 212 -17.68 7.80 -33.74
CA ASN A 212 -18.08 8.05 -35.12
C ASN A 212 -18.36 6.70 -35.81
N VAL A 213 -19.64 6.39 -36.05
CA VAL A 213 -20.04 5.16 -36.76
C VAL A 213 -20.39 5.51 -38.21
N THR A 214 -19.56 5.08 -39.15
CA THR A 214 -19.79 5.26 -40.59
C THR A 214 -20.49 4.03 -41.15
N PHE A 215 -21.68 4.22 -41.73
CA PHE A 215 -22.45 3.15 -42.36
C PHE A 215 -22.44 3.32 -43.89
N ASN A 216 -21.93 2.30 -44.59
CA ASN A 216 -21.96 2.25 -46.05
C ASN A 216 -23.17 1.41 -46.50
N VAL A 217 -24.17 2.04 -47.10
CA VAL A 217 -25.34 1.35 -47.66
C VAL A 217 -25.15 1.22 -49.17
N SER A 218 -25.03 -0.01 -49.66
CA SER A 218 -25.05 -0.32 -51.09
C SER A 218 -26.40 -0.92 -51.44
N THR A 219 -27.19 -0.19 -52.23
CA THR A 219 -28.51 -0.65 -52.70
C THR A 219 -28.59 -0.45 -54.22
N PRO A 220 -29.06 -1.47 -54.97
CA PRO A 220 -29.28 -1.34 -56.41
C PRO A 220 -30.53 -0.50 -56.73
N ASP A 221 -31.43 -0.29 -55.77
CA ASP A 221 -32.63 0.55 -55.92
C ASP A 221 -32.53 1.83 -55.08
N VAL A 222 -32.26 2.94 -55.77
CA VAL A 222 -32.12 4.27 -55.18
C VAL A 222 -33.48 4.86 -54.78
N ALA A 223 -34.55 4.53 -55.52
CA ALA A 223 -35.90 5.06 -55.26
C ALA A 223 -36.55 4.39 -54.05
N GLY A 224 -36.33 3.07 -53.87
CA GLY A 224 -36.72 2.34 -52.66
C GLY A 224 -35.98 2.82 -51.42
N PHE A 225 -34.70 3.20 -51.55
CA PHE A 225 -33.90 3.75 -50.46
C PHE A 225 -34.41 5.13 -50.02
N GLN A 226 -34.70 6.04 -50.95
CA GLN A 226 -35.25 7.36 -50.62
C GLN A 226 -36.56 7.25 -49.83
N ARG A 227 -37.41 6.28 -50.16
CA ARG A 227 -38.69 6.04 -49.46
C ARG A 227 -38.51 5.44 -48.06
N SER A 228 -37.46 4.66 -47.85
CA SER A 228 -37.18 3.94 -46.59
C SER A 228 -36.14 4.62 -45.69
N GLN A 229 -35.53 5.71 -46.16
CA GLN A 229 -34.50 6.46 -45.42
C GLN A 229 -34.94 6.84 -44.00
N SER A 230 -36.18 7.31 -43.85
CA SER A 230 -36.74 7.71 -42.54
C SER A 230 -36.93 6.52 -41.59
N GLN A 231 -37.28 5.35 -42.13
CA GLN A 231 -37.47 4.12 -41.35
C GLN A 231 -36.13 3.54 -40.88
N ILE A 232 -35.12 3.56 -41.76
CA ILE A 232 -33.75 3.14 -41.44
C ILE A 232 -33.16 4.08 -40.39
N ALA A 233 -33.31 5.39 -40.53
CA ALA A 233 -32.85 6.37 -39.55
C ALA A 233 -33.50 6.17 -38.17
N ALA A 234 -34.82 5.92 -38.12
CA ALA A 234 -35.53 5.63 -36.88
C ALA A 234 -35.08 4.32 -36.21
N GLN A 235 -34.77 3.29 -36.99
CA GLN A 235 -34.24 2.03 -36.48
C GLN A 235 -32.81 2.21 -35.93
N LEU A 236 -31.96 2.99 -36.60
CA LEU A 236 -30.61 3.30 -36.16
C LEU A 236 -30.60 4.09 -34.85
N GLY A 237 -31.46 5.10 -34.71
CA GLY A 237 -31.62 5.85 -33.45
C GLY A 237 -31.98 4.95 -32.26
N ARG A 238 -32.83 3.94 -32.48
CA ARG A 238 -33.19 2.94 -31.45
C ARG A 238 -32.04 1.99 -31.09
N ILE A 239 -31.13 1.71 -32.02
CA ILE A 239 -29.96 0.86 -31.77
C ILE A 239 -28.91 1.64 -30.98
N LEU A 240 -28.63 2.88 -31.39
CA LEU A 240 -27.69 3.78 -30.70
C LEU A 240 -28.14 4.06 -29.25
N ALA A 241 -29.41 4.40 -29.05
CA ALA A 241 -29.95 4.65 -27.72
C ALA A 241 -29.99 3.40 -26.80
N ARG A 242 -29.87 2.19 -27.36
CA ARG A 242 -29.70 0.95 -26.57
C ARG A 242 -28.22 0.66 -26.29
N GLY A 243 -27.32 1.02 -27.21
CA GLY A 243 -25.87 0.93 -27.02
C GLY A 243 -25.39 1.86 -25.89
N GLU A 244 -25.89 3.09 -25.84
CA GLU A 244 -25.54 4.06 -24.78
C GLU A 244 -26.04 3.66 -23.38
N ARG A 245 -27.10 2.85 -23.29
CA ARG A 245 -27.67 2.41 -22.01
C ARG A 245 -27.02 1.16 -21.42
N ASN A 246 -26.29 0.40 -22.24
CA ASN A 246 -25.68 -0.87 -21.86
C ASN A 246 -24.14 -0.84 -21.90
N GLY A 247 -23.54 0.35 -22.08
CA GLY A 247 -22.10 0.58 -22.14
C GLY A 247 -21.54 1.30 -20.92
#